data_AF-A0A0C3GWU2-F1
#
_entry.id   AF-A0A0C3GWU2-F1
#
_cell.length_a   1.000
_cell.length_b   1.000
_cell.length_c   1.000
_cell.angle_alpha   90.00
_cell.angle_beta   90.00
_cell.angle_gamma   90.00
#
_symmetry.space_group_name_H-M   'P 1'
#
loop_
_entity.id
_entity.type
_entity.pdbx_description
1 polymer ?
#
loop_
_entity_poly.entity_id
_entity_poly.type
_entity_poly.pdbx_seq_one_letter_code
_entity_poly.pdbx_strand_id
1 'polypeptide(L)'
;MATPADPPVGITNAGGKVAIQAVNYNAHGETVVNVGRDEDLLTRLPYAAEAPFNSYAKQHEPTCLPDTNVDLLQTIYNWADGQDERCIFWLNGLAGTGKSTIARTVARKYFDE
;
A
#
# COMPACT_ATOMS: atom_id res chain seq x y z
N MET A 1 -36.25 18.13 -9.81
CA MET A 1 -36.03 16.70 -9.50
C MET A 1 -34.53 16.47 -9.47
N ALA A 2 -33.93 16.44 -8.28
CA ALA A 2 -32.51 16.10 -8.12
C ALA A 2 -32.42 14.58 -7.99
N THR A 3 -31.58 13.94 -8.81
CA THR A 3 -31.24 12.52 -8.68
C THR A 3 -30.54 12.28 -7.34
N PRO A 4 -30.85 11.20 -6.62
CA PRO A 4 -30.11 10.84 -5.42
C PRO A 4 -28.69 10.44 -5.83
N ALA A 5 -27.70 11.08 -5.21
CA ALA A 5 -26.32 10.66 -5.35
C ALA A 5 -26.17 9.30 -4.66
N ASP A 6 -25.72 8.29 -5.40
CA ASP A 6 -25.35 7.00 -4.82
C ASP A 6 -24.29 7.23 -3.72
N PRO A 7 -24.44 6.61 -2.54
CA PRO A 7 -23.41 6.70 -1.51
C PRO A 7 -22.10 6.10 -2.06
N PRO A 8 -20.94 6.69 -1.75
CA PRO A 8 -19.66 6.12 -2.15
C PRO A 8 -19.57 4.70 -1.58
N VAL A 9 -19.26 3.73 -2.44
CA VAL A 9 -18.99 2.34 -2.06
C VAL A 9 -17.81 2.36 -1.09
N GLY A 10 -18.11 2.31 0.21
CA GLY A 10 -17.13 2.27 1.28
C GLY A 10 -16.67 0.83 1.49
N ILE A 11 -15.38 0.58 1.31
CA ILE A 11 -14.76 -0.66 1.81
C ILE A 11 -14.63 -0.48 3.33
N THR A 12 -15.42 -1.21 4.11
CA THR A 12 -15.36 -1.18 5.58
C THR A 12 -14.44 -2.30 6.05
N ASN A 13 -13.42 -1.97 6.85
CA ASN A 13 -12.49 -2.94 7.44
C ASN A 13 -12.99 -3.47 8.80
N ALA A 14 -14.30 -3.63 8.97
CA ALA A 14 -14.87 -4.26 10.16
C ALA A 14 -14.41 -5.72 10.25
N GLY A 15 -13.24 -5.95 10.86
CA GLY A 15 -12.66 -7.28 11.02
C GLY A 15 -11.14 -7.38 10.89
N GLY A 16 -10.41 -6.32 10.52
CA GLY A 16 -8.95 -6.22 10.71
C GLY A 16 -8.11 -7.44 10.28
N LYS A 17 -8.55 -8.20 9.26
CA LYS A 17 -7.83 -9.38 8.76
C LYS A 17 -7.57 -9.19 7.28
N VAL A 18 -6.39 -8.65 6.96
CA VAL A 18 -5.79 -8.89 5.66
C VAL A 18 -5.38 -10.36 5.64
N ALA A 19 -6.26 -11.23 5.16
CA ALA A 19 -5.94 -12.62 4.92
C ALA A 19 -5.18 -12.70 3.60
N ILE A 20 -3.84 -12.74 3.66
CA ILE A 20 -3.06 -13.26 2.54
C ILE A 20 -3.22 -14.79 2.62
N GLN A 21 -4.05 -15.36 1.74
CA GLN A 21 -4.06 -16.80 1.57
C GLN A 21 -2.77 -17.18 0.86
N ALA A 22 -1.72 -17.47 1.64
CA ALA A 22 -0.51 -18.09 1.12
C ALA A 22 -0.92 -19.44 0.52
N VAL A 23 -0.76 -19.58 -0.79
CA VAL A 23 -0.91 -20.86 -1.47
C VAL A 23 0.19 -21.75 -0.92
N ASN A 24 -0.17 -22.83 -0.21
CA ASN A 24 0.79 -23.76 0.35
C ASN A 24 1.61 -24.40 -0.78
N TYR A 25 2.88 -24.03 -0.90
CA TYR A 25 3.83 -24.80 -1.70
C TYR A 25 4.31 -25.98 -0.85
N ASN A 26 3.83 -27.18 -1.15
CA ASN A 26 4.32 -28.40 -0.52
C ASN A 26 5.75 -28.68 -1.00
N ALA A 27 6.74 -28.12 -0.32
CA ALA A 27 8.10 -28.66 -0.37
C ALA A 27 8.14 -29.91 0.52
N HIS A 28 8.66 -31.01 0.01
CA HIS A 28 8.80 -32.27 0.74
C HIS A 28 9.57 -32.08 2.05
N GLY A 29 8.88 -32.25 3.19
CA GLY A 29 9.49 -32.45 4.51
C GLY A 29 9.32 -31.28 5.49
N GLU A 30 8.51 -31.53 6.53
CA GLU A 30 8.32 -30.78 7.78
C GLU A 30 7.74 -29.36 7.73
N THR A 31 6.48 -29.26 8.15
CA THR A 31 5.82 -27.98 8.51
C THR A 31 6.16 -27.61 9.94
N VAL A 32 7.10 -26.67 10.12
CA VAL A 32 7.29 -25.97 11.40
C VAL A 32 6.73 -24.55 11.23
N VAL A 33 5.48 -24.34 11.64
CA VAL A 33 4.95 -22.98 11.85
C VAL A 33 5.53 -22.46 13.16
N ASN A 34 6.71 -21.85 13.08
CA ASN A 34 7.30 -21.14 14.19
C ASN A 34 6.70 -19.74 14.21
N VAL A 35 5.82 -19.46 15.18
CA VAL A 35 5.21 -18.13 15.38
C VAL A 35 6.25 -17.21 16.02
N GLY A 36 7.31 -16.92 15.27
CA GLY A 36 8.25 -15.82 15.53
C GLY A 36 7.77 -14.58 14.80
N ARG A 37 8.24 -13.38 15.17
CA ARG A 37 7.91 -12.15 14.45
C ARG A 37 8.44 -12.23 13.01
N ASP A 38 7.54 -12.57 12.09
CA ASP A 38 7.78 -12.92 10.69
C ASP A 38 8.03 -11.71 9.79
N GLU A 39 9.14 -11.00 9.99
CA GLU A 39 9.69 -10.18 8.90
C GLU A 39 10.21 -11.08 7.75
N ASP A 40 10.58 -12.33 8.06
CA ASP A 40 11.26 -13.25 7.14
C ASP A 40 10.32 -14.16 6.32
N LEU A 41 9.00 -14.13 6.56
CA LEU A 41 8.04 -14.84 5.67
C LEU A 41 7.65 -14.01 4.47
N LEU A 42 7.54 -12.69 4.62
CA LEU A 42 7.16 -11.81 3.50
C LEU A 42 8.27 -11.75 2.44
N THR A 43 9.54 -11.84 2.85
CA THR A 43 10.71 -11.92 1.96
C THR A 43 10.73 -13.18 1.10
N ARG A 44 10.06 -14.25 1.56
CA ARG A 44 9.98 -15.54 0.85
C ARG A 44 8.81 -15.63 -0.13
N LEU A 45 7.92 -14.64 -0.13
CA LEU A 45 6.82 -14.61 -1.08
C LEU A 45 7.36 -14.27 -2.48
N PRO A 46 6.96 -15.03 -3.52
CA PRO A 46 7.35 -14.68 -4.88
C PRO A 46 6.75 -13.31 -5.25
N TYR A 47 7.60 -12.42 -5.77
CA TYR A 47 7.19 -11.11 -6.26
C TYR A 47 7.82 -10.86 -7.64
N ALA A 48 7.19 -10.00 -8.43
CA ALA A 48 7.77 -9.56 -9.69
C ALA A 48 8.87 -8.52 -9.40
N ALA A 49 10.09 -8.76 -9.87
CA ALA A 49 11.25 -7.89 -9.60
C ALA A 49 11.03 -6.41 -9.97
N GLU A 50 10.16 -6.12 -10.94
CA GLU A 50 9.81 -4.77 -11.40
C GLU A 50 8.56 -4.17 -10.72
N ALA A 51 7.93 -4.89 -9.79
CA ALA A 51 6.78 -4.40 -9.04
C ALA A 51 7.14 -3.28 -8.03
N PRO A 52 8.22 -3.40 -7.23
CA PRO A 52 8.59 -2.40 -6.23
C PRO A 52 8.79 -1.01 -6.85
N PHE A 53 8.53 0.05 -6.07
CA PHE A 53 8.71 1.43 -6.54
C PHE A 53 10.19 1.76 -6.82
N ASN A 54 11.11 1.09 -6.14
CA ASN A 54 12.56 1.25 -6.24
C ASN A 54 13.22 0.27 -7.23
N SER A 55 12.44 -0.40 -8.09
CA SER A 55 13.02 -1.25 -9.14
C SER A 55 13.82 -0.43 -10.15
N TYR A 56 14.75 -1.07 -10.86
CA TYR A 56 15.57 -0.41 -11.86
C TYR A 56 14.72 0.22 -12.98
N ALA A 57 13.64 -0.44 -13.42
CA ALA A 57 12.76 0.14 -14.44
C ALA A 57 12.05 1.43 -13.98
N LYS A 58 11.84 1.61 -12.67
CA LYS A 58 11.10 2.74 -12.11
C LYS A 58 11.97 3.82 -11.47
N GLN A 59 13.29 3.66 -11.50
CA GLN A 59 14.25 4.57 -10.84
C GLN A 59 14.11 6.04 -11.28
N HIS A 60 13.60 6.30 -12.50
CA HIS A 60 13.40 7.63 -13.06
C HIS A 60 11.95 8.13 -13.00
N GLU A 61 11.02 7.37 -12.41
CA GLU A 61 9.63 7.81 -12.34
C GLU A 61 9.51 9.01 -11.37
N PRO A 62 8.81 10.09 -11.75
CA PRO A 62 8.83 11.35 -11.01
C PRO A 62 8.01 11.27 -9.73
N THR A 63 8.51 11.75 -8.59
CA THR A 63 7.70 11.99 -7.39
C THR A 63 6.87 13.27 -7.54
N CYS A 64 6.04 13.60 -6.55
CA CYS A 64 5.38 14.89 -6.47
C CYS A 64 6.44 15.99 -6.54
N LEU A 65 6.10 17.06 -7.27
CA LEU A 65 6.93 18.26 -7.29
C LEU A 65 6.96 18.85 -5.87
N PRO A 66 8.07 19.49 -5.47
CA PRO A 66 8.12 20.23 -4.21
C PRO A 66 6.92 21.17 -4.09
N ASP A 67 6.38 21.28 -2.87
CA ASP A 67 5.24 22.15 -2.54
C ASP A 67 3.92 21.85 -3.28
N THR A 68 3.81 20.68 -3.92
CA THR A 68 2.54 20.22 -4.51
C THR A 68 1.91 19.11 -3.68
N ASN A 69 0.57 19.10 -3.60
CA ASN A 69 -0.21 18.09 -2.86
C ASN A 69 0.18 17.99 -1.37
N VAL A 70 0.72 19.06 -0.78
CA VAL A 70 1.23 19.11 0.60
C VAL A 70 0.17 18.65 1.60
N ASP A 71 -1.04 19.20 1.52
CA ASP A 71 -2.14 18.85 2.44
C ASP A 71 -2.54 17.37 2.35
N LEU A 72 -2.56 16.83 1.12
CA LEU A 72 -2.89 15.44 0.87
C LEU A 72 -1.78 14.49 1.37
N LEU A 73 -0.51 14.82 1.10
CA LEU A 73 0.63 14.06 1.60
C LEU A 73 0.66 14.07 3.13
N GLN A 74 0.42 15.22 3.76
CA GLN A 74 0.34 15.33 5.21
C GLN A 74 -0.79 14.46 5.78
N THR A 75 -1.94 14.42 5.11
CA THR A 75 -3.06 13.54 5.49
C THR A 75 -2.65 12.07 5.44
N ILE A 76 -1.93 11.66 4.39
CA ILE A 76 -1.45 10.28 4.25
C ILE A 76 -0.41 9.96 5.31
N TYR A 77 0.55 10.86 5.60
CA TYR A 77 1.55 10.63 6.65
C TYR A 77 0.91 10.54 8.03
N ASN A 78 -0.02 11.44 8.35
CA ASN A 78 -0.76 11.37 9.62
C ASN A 78 -1.56 10.07 9.77
N TRP A 79 -2.07 9.52 8.65
CA TRP A 79 -2.74 8.23 8.63
C TRP A 79 -1.75 7.07 8.83
N ALA A 80 -0.63 7.07 8.12
CA ALA A 80 0.36 5.99 8.15
C ALA A 80 1.16 5.95 9.47
N ASP A 81 1.49 7.11 10.03
CA ASP A 81 2.21 7.25 11.31
C ASP A 81 1.25 7.29 12.52
N GLY A 82 -0.05 7.33 12.25
CA GLY A 82 -1.10 7.42 13.25
C GLY A 82 -1.27 6.12 14.06
N GLN A 83 -1.89 6.23 15.23
CA GLN A 83 -2.27 5.07 16.07
C GLN A 83 -3.59 4.44 15.63
N ASP A 84 -4.01 4.67 14.38
CA ASP A 84 -5.28 4.20 13.86
C ASP A 84 -5.19 2.73 13.42
N GLU A 85 -6.18 1.91 13.77
CA GLU A 85 -6.24 0.50 13.36
C GLU A 85 -6.58 0.31 11.87
N ARG A 86 -6.93 1.39 11.15
CA ARG A 86 -7.25 1.36 9.72
C ARG A 86 -5.99 1.23 8.87
N CYS A 87 -5.59 0.01 8.54
CA CYS A 87 -4.39 -0.27 7.73
C CYS A 87 -4.52 -0.03 6.22
N ILE A 88 -5.65 0.49 5.71
CA ILE A 88 -5.85 0.73 4.27
C ILE A 88 -6.28 2.17 4.00
N PHE A 89 -5.50 2.87 3.18
CA PHE A 89 -5.83 4.19 2.63
C PHE A 89 -6.28 4.07 1.17
N TRP A 90 -7.45 4.60 0.85
CA TRP A 90 -7.99 4.61 -0.51
C TRP A 90 -7.92 6.01 -1.12
N LEU A 91 -7.08 6.18 -2.15
CA LEU A 91 -6.96 7.43 -2.90
C LEU A 91 -7.73 7.34 -4.23
N ASN A 92 -8.82 8.11 -4.38
CA ASN A 92 -9.60 8.18 -5.62
C ASN A 92 -9.46 9.54 -6.34
N GLY A 93 -9.80 9.58 -7.62
CA GLY A 93 -9.71 10.78 -8.46
C GLY A 93 -9.65 10.46 -9.95
N LEU A 94 -9.83 11.48 -10.80
CA LEU A 94 -9.84 11.32 -12.25
C LEU A 94 -8.53 10.68 -12.77
N ALA A 95 -8.60 9.99 -13.90
CA ALA A 95 -7.40 9.51 -14.59
C ALA A 95 -6.48 10.71 -14.92
N GLY A 96 -5.16 10.51 -14.81
CA GLY A 96 -4.18 11.57 -15.09
C GLY A 96 -3.94 12.58 -13.96
N THR A 97 -4.63 12.51 -12.82
CA THR A 97 -4.42 13.45 -11.69
C THR A 97 -3.22 13.13 -10.80
N GLY A 98 -2.30 12.27 -11.25
CA GLY A 98 -1.07 11.98 -10.49
C GLY A 98 -1.22 11.09 -9.26
N LYS A 99 -2.29 10.29 -9.13
CA LYS A 99 -2.47 9.34 -8.01
C LYS A 99 -1.26 8.40 -7.82
N SER A 100 -0.73 7.82 -8.90
CA SER A 100 0.46 6.96 -8.85
C SER A 100 1.71 7.74 -8.45
N THR A 101 1.78 9.03 -8.79
CA THR A 101 2.87 9.93 -8.37
C THR A 101 2.84 10.19 -6.87
N ILE A 102 1.65 10.37 -6.29
CA ILE A 102 1.48 10.50 -4.83
C ILE A 102 1.93 9.22 -4.12
N ALA A 103 1.45 8.05 -4.58
CA ALA A 103 1.84 6.77 -3.99
C ALA A 103 3.37 6.55 -4.00
N ARG A 104 4.04 6.89 -5.11
CA ARG A 104 5.50 6.78 -5.22
C ARG A 104 6.24 7.77 -4.32
N THR A 105 5.69 8.96 -4.11
CA THR A 105 6.25 9.95 -3.19
C THR A 105 6.24 9.45 -1.76
N VAL A 106 5.09 8.90 -1.33
CA VAL A 106 4.94 8.31 0.01
C VAL A 106 5.89 7.13 0.18
N ALA A 107 5.94 6.22 -0.80
CA ALA A 107 6.84 5.06 -0.76
C ALA A 107 8.32 5.46 -0.69
N ARG A 108 8.72 6.51 -1.43
CA ARG A 108 10.09 7.04 -1.39
C ARG A 108 10.43 7.57 0.00
N LYS A 109 9.55 8.38 0.62
CA LYS A 109 9.77 8.93 1.96
C LYS A 109 10.08 7.83 2.99
N TYR A 110 9.24 6.80 3.07
CA TYR A 110 9.42 5.70 4.02
C TYR A 110 10.57 4.74 3.70
N PHE A 111 11.10 4.78 2.48
CA PHE A 111 12.28 4.00 2.11
C PHE A 111 13.59 4.73 2.43
N ASP A 112 13.57 6.06 2.38
CA ASP A 112 14.73 6.90 2.66
C ASP A 112 14.93 7.17 4.18
N GLU A 113 13.91 6.92 5.00
CA GLU A 113 13.93 6.96 6.48
C GLU A 113 14.56 5.70 7.10
#